data_AF-A0A949P3M1-F1
#
_entry.id   AF-A0A949P3M1-F1
#
_cell.length_a   1.000
_cell.length_b   1.000
_cell.length_c   1.000
_cell.angle_alpha   90.00
_cell.angle_beta   90.00
_cell.angle_gamma   90.00
#
_symmetry.space_group_name_H-M   'P 1'
#
loop_
_entity.id
_entity.type
_entity.pdbx_description
1 polymer ?
#
loop_
_entity_poly.entity_id
_entity_poly.type
_entity_poly.pdbx_seq_one_letter_code
_entity_poly.pdbx_strand_id
1 'polypeptide(L)'
;MPTLYDHLGRRIELSALRREHAAPSLTGIRTAWSGESVAQGMTPAKLARILRAAADGDALEYLILAEEMEERDLHYASVLSTRKRAVAGIEPSVEAASDDDRDVEIADAVRELIRAPEFPGLVTDMLDAIAKGFAAVEIMWDTSGSAWTPREYVWRDPRFFVFDRASGQHLRLLDEGATFEGRPLPPYKFVTHLPKIKSGLPIRSGLARLAAVSWMCKCYTISDWMAFAEVFGMPLRIGRYGVNASDRDIETLKQAVANLGSDAAAVLPDSMRIEFQEAAKAAGGPELFPRLAEWLDRQVSKGVLGQTMTTDDGSSQAQATVHDDVRMDIVADDGRQVAASLNRDLVKPYVDLNWGPQQCYPRVVIRPEDPEDIAALADALNKLVPLGGLGIEASVVRDRLGFPDPGPDAVLLGQAMSVAPDMPAQAANRSRAVNRASQAARDAGPDAEHDELLDVAMADWEQLMRPVLDPVQSLADRCASYEEFLAGLPGLLGEMNADALVRSLALATFTARGLGDGGE
;
A
#
# COMPACT_ATOMS: atom_id res chain seq x y z
N MET A 1 -36.99 -22.43 -14.57
CA MET A 1 -35.59 -21.99 -14.63
C MET A 1 -34.69 -23.21 -14.80
N PRO A 2 -33.65 -23.14 -15.62
CA PRO A 2 -32.64 -24.19 -15.71
C PRO A 2 -31.99 -24.45 -14.34
N THR A 3 -31.51 -25.68 -14.12
CA THR A 3 -30.74 -25.99 -12.90
C THR A 3 -29.36 -25.36 -13.03
N LEU A 4 -29.03 -24.45 -12.14
CA LEU A 4 -27.72 -23.79 -12.11
C LEU A 4 -26.72 -24.60 -11.29
N TYR A 5 -25.44 -24.50 -11.67
CA TYR A 5 -24.31 -25.14 -11.02
C TYR A 5 -23.19 -24.12 -10.84
N ASP A 6 -22.47 -24.19 -9.72
CA ASP A 6 -21.30 -23.33 -9.52
C ASP A 6 -20.05 -23.84 -10.27
N HIS A 7 -18.95 -23.11 -10.11
CA HIS A 7 -17.65 -23.45 -10.67
C HIS A 7 -17.07 -24.79 -10.16
N LEU A 8 -17.62 -25.36 -9.09
CA LEU A 8 -17.27 -26.67 -8.54
C LEU A 8 -18.28 -27.77 -8.92
N GLY A 9 -19.25 -27.47 -9.79
CA GLY A 9 -20.28 -28.40 -10.23
C GLY A 9 -21.35 -28.67 -9.16
N ARG A 10 -21.45 -27.85 -8.11
CA ARG A 10 -22.45 -28.00 -7.05
C ARG A 10 -23.75 -27.34 -7.47
N ARG A 11 -24.86 -28.05 -7.28
CA ARG A 11 -26.20 -27.55 -7.60
C ARG A 11 -26.56 -26.35 -6.72
N ILE A 12 -27.20 -25.36 -7.32
CA ILE A 12 -27.59 -24.12 -6.65
C ILE A 12 -29.04 -24.22 -6.17
N GLU A 13 -29.24 -23.92 -4.90
CA GLU A 13 -30.56 -23.86 -4.27
C GLU A 13 -30.96 -22.40 -4.05
N LEU A 14 -31.90 -21.89 -4.86
CA LEU A 14 -32.34 -20.48 -4.77
C LEU A 14 -32.91 -20.11 -3.39
N SER A 15 -33.46 -21.08 -2.66
CA SER A 15 -33.94 -20.88 -1.28
C SER A 15 -32.82 -20.61 -0.29
N ALA A 16 -31.61 -21.14 -0.52
CA ALA A 16 -30.45 -20.88 0.32
C ALA A 16 -29.95 -19.44 0.14
N LEU A 17 -30.01 -18.91 -1.09
CA LEU A 17 -29.56 -17.55 -1.39
C LEU A 17 -30.31 -16.46 -0.61
N ARG A 18 -31.58 -16.71 -0.30
CA ARG A 18 -32.46 -15.79 0.45
C ARG A 18 -32.20 -15.76 1.96
N ARG A 19 -31.43 -16.71 2.50
CA ARG A 19 -31.14 -16.81 3.94
C ARG A 19 -29.75 -16.29 4.23
N GLU A 20 -29.59 -15.73 5.41
CA GLU A 20 -28.27 -15.46 5.98
C GLU A 20 -27.70 -16.76 6.57
N HIS A 21 -26.49 -17.12 6.20
CA HIS A 21 -25.85 -18.37 6.58
C HIS A 21 -24.78 -18.18 7.66
N ALA A 22 -24.02 -17.08 7.62
CA ALA A 22 -22.91 -16.82 8.52
C ALA A 22 -23.21 -15.71 9.55
N ALA A 23 -24.49 -15.53 9.90
CA ALA A 23 -24.92 -14.60 10.94
C ALA A 23 -24.17 -14.82 12.27
N PRO A 24 -23.77 -13.76 12.98
CA PRO A 24 -23.20 -13.87 14.32
C PRO A 24 -24.27 -14.35 15.32
N SER A 25 -23.82 -15.03 16.36
CA SER A 25 -24.68 -15.53 17.45
C SER A 25 -24.15 -15.09 18.81
N LEU A 26 -25.05 -14.80 19.76
CA LEU A 26 -24.66 -14.43 21.14
C LEU A 26 -23.94 -15.57 21.87
N THR A 27 -24.26 -16.81 21.51
CA THR A 27 -23.69 -18.03 22.06
C THR A 27 -23.20 -18.94 20.93
N GLY A 28 -22.22 -19.79 21.20
CA GLY A 28 -21.71 -20.77 20.24
C GLY A 28 -20.46 -20.31 19.48
N ILE A 29 -20.24 -20.91 18.32
CA ILE A 29 -18.96 -20.82 17.57
C ILE A 29 -18.80 -19.46 16.87
N ARG A 30 -19.92 -18.79 16.57
CA ARG A 30 -19.95 -17.55 15.79
C ARG A 30 -20.20 -16.31 16.66
N THR A 31 -19.57 -16.28 17.82
CA THR A 31 -19.56 -15.10 18.70
C THR A 31 -18.71 -13.99 18.09
N ALA A 32 -19.20 -12.76 18.12
CA ALA A 32 -18.42 -11.58 17.77
C ALA A 32 -17.33 -11.28 18.82
N TRP A 33 -17.54 -11.72 20.07
CA TRP A 33 -16.66 -11.45 21.19
C TRP A 33 -15.72 -12.64 21.42
N SER A 34 -14.43 -12.47 21.15
CA SER A 34 -13.38 -13.38 21.63
C SER A 34 -13.00 -12.98 23.06
N GLY A 35 -13.33 -13.84 24.03
CA GLY A 35 -13.12 -13.55 25.45
C GLY A 35 -11.67 -13.53 25.93
N GLU A 36 -10.69 -13.92 25.12
CA GLU A 36 -9.28 -14.01 25.52
C GLU A 36 -8.32 -13.52 24.43
N SER A 37 -7.40 -12.63 24.81
CA SER A 37 -6.30 -12.15 23.96
C SER A 37 -5.25 -13.25 23.77
N VAL A 38 -4.86 -13.52 22.51
CA VAL A 38 -3.82 -14.51 22.20
C VAL A 38 -2.43 -13.86 22.27
N ALA A 39 -2.34 -12.57 21.93
CA ALA A 39 -1.13 -11.76 21.97
C ALA A 39 -0.58 -11.55 23.38
N GLN A 40 -1.43 -11.59 24.42
CA GLN A 40 -0.98 -11.46 25.81
C GLN A 40 -0.07 -12.63 26.21
N GLY A 41 1.05 -12.31 26.86
CA GLY A 41 2.04 -13.31 27.29
C GLY A 41 2.66 -14.10 26.12
N MET A 42 2.84 -13.45 24.96
CA MET A 42 3.46 -14.10 23.81
C MET A 42 4.87 -14.61 24.15
N THR A 43 5.20 -15.82 23.69
CA THR A 43 6.53 -16.44 23.81
C THR A 43 6.90 -17.17 22.52
N PRO A 44 8.20 -17.40 22.23
CA PRO A 44 8.61 -18.17 21.06
C PRO A 44 7.94 -19.55 21.00
N ALA A 45 7.78 -20.21 22.16
CA ALA A 45 7.09 -21.50 22.25
C ALA A 45 5.58 -21.38 21.96
N LYS A 46 4.91 -20.35 22.49
CA LYS A 46 3.49 -20.07 22.22
C LYS A 46 3.26 -19.76 20.75
N LEU A 47 4.07 -18.89 20.14
CA LEU A 47 3.98 -18.56 18.73
C LEU A 47 4.21 -19.79 17.84
N ALA A 48 5.22 -20.61 18.14
CA ALA A 48 5.48 -21.84 17.40
C ALA A 48 4.30 -22.83 17.47
N ARG A 49 3.65 -22.93 18.64
CA ARG A 49 2.43 -23.74 18.81
C ARG A 49 1.28 -23.21 17.94
N ILE A 50 0.99 -21.91 17.98
CA ILE A 50 -0.07 -21.26 17.19
C ILE A 50 0.15 -21.51 15.69
N LEU A 51 1.37 -21.25 15.21
CA LEU A 51 1.70 -21.40 13.79
C LEU A 51 1.67 -22.86 13.31
N ARG A 52 1.93 -23.83 14.20
CA ARG A 52 1.83 -25.27 13.91
C ARG A 52 0.37 -25.72 13.90
N ALA A 53 -0.41 -25.34 14.90
CA ALA A 53 -1.85 -25.63 14.96
C ALA A 53 -2.56 -25.17 13.67
N ALA A 54 -2.27 -23.95 13.21
CA ALA A 54 -2.83 -23.43 11.97
C ALA A 54 -2.39 -24.23 10.72
N ALA A 55 -1.20 -24.82 10.73
CA ALA A 55 -0.74 -25.70 9.65
C ALA A 55 -1.42 -27.08 9.69
N ASP A 56 -1.85 -27.52 10.87
CA ASP A 56 -2.55 -28.79 11.10
C ASP A 56 -4.08 -28.67 10.97
N GLY A 57 -4.58 -27.47 10.62
CA GLY A 57 -5.99 -27.20 10.34
C GLY A 57 -6.78 -26.52 11.48
N ASP A 58 -6.15 -26.23 12.62
CA ASP A 58 -6.74 -25.43 13.70
C ASP A 58 -6.18 -24.00 13.67
N ALA A 59 -6.93 -23.11 13.01
CA ALA A 59 -6.48 -21.75 12.73
C ALA A 59 -6.99 -20.70 13.71
N LEU A 60 -7.79 -21.06 14.72
CA LEU A 60 -8.50 -20.08 15.55
C LEU A 60 -7.57 -19.09 16.23
N GLU A 61 -6.57 -19.59 16.97
CA GLU A 61 -5.60 -18.73 17.67
C GLU A 61 -4.74 -17.91 16.69
N TYR A 62 -4.47 -18.45 15.49
CA TYR A 62 -3.71 -17.73 14.48
C TYR A 62 -4.50 -16.55 13.91
N LEU A 63 -5.80 -16.73 13.65
CA LEU A 63 -6.67 -15.68 13.14
C LEU A 63 -6.86 -14.56 14.18
N ILE A 64 -7.02 -14.91 15.45
CA ILE A 64 -7.07 -13.93 16.55
C ILE A 64 -5.73 -13.18 16.64
N LEU A 65 -4.60 -13.91 16.62
CA LEU A 65 -3.30 -13.27 16.66
C LEU A 65 -3.07 -12.33 15.47
N ALA A 66 -3.49 -12.72 14.26
CA ALA A 66 -3.33 -11.91 13.06
C ALA A 66 -4.10 -10.58 13.15
N GLU A 67 -5.30 -10.60 13.72
CA GLU A 67 -6.10 -9.40 14.02
C GLU A 67 -5.42 -8.53 15.08
N GLU A 68 -5.04 -9.10 16.22
CA GLU A 68 -4.37 -8.36 17.29
C GLU A 68 -3.02 -7.75 16.85
N MET A 69 -2.31 -8.40 15.91
CA MET A 69 -1.09 -7.83 15.33
C MET A 69 -1.38 -6.56 14.52
N GLU A 70 -2.46 -6.55 13.74
CA GLU A 70 -2.91 -5.39 12.97
C GLU A 70 -3.39 -4.25 13.89
N GLU A 71 -3.94 -4.56 15.06
CA GLU A 71 -4.37 -3.57 16.05
C GLU A 71 -3.23 -3.01 16.91
N ARG A 72 -2.17 -3.80 17.17
CA ARG A 72 -1.14 -3.48 18.18
C ARG A 72 0.18 -2.98 17.60
N ASP A 73 0.51 -3.29 16.35
CA ASP A 73 1.76 -2.85 15.72
C ASP A 73 1.51 -1.78 14.67
N LEU A 74 1.82 -0.54 15.05
CA LEU A 74 1.63 0.65 14.22
C LEU A 74 2.35 0.56 12.87
N HIS A 75 3.55 -0.04 12.84
CA HIS A 75 4.31 -0.15 11.61
C HIS A 75 3.68 -1.18 10.66
N TYR A 76 3.39 -2.38 11.17
CA TYR A 76 2.72 -3.43 10.41
C TYR A 76 1.35 -2.96 9.88
N ALA A 77 0.54 -2.32 10.73
CA ALA A 77 -0.75 -1.75 10.36
C ALA A 77 -0.63 -0.69 9.26
N SER A 78 0.40 0.17 9.34
CA SER A 78 0.66 1.20 8.34
C SER A 78 1.01 0.61 6.97
N VAL A 79 2.00 -0.28 6.90
CA VAL A 79 2.44 -0.85 5.61
C VAL A 79 1.37 -1.73 4.97
N LEU A 80 0.62 -2.49 5.79
CA LEU A 80 -0.49 -3.31 5.33
C LEU A 80 -1.64 -2.44 4.82
N SER A 81 -1.99 -1.37 5.54
CA SER A 81 -3.03 -0.42 5.12
C SER A 81 -2.67 0.27 3.81
N THR A 82 -1.42 0.67 3.62
CA THR A 82 -0.94 1.26 2.36
C THR A 82 -1.15 0.31 1.19
N ARG A 83 -0.79 -0.97 1.34
CA ARG A 83 -0.99 -2.00 0.31
C ARG A 83 -2.48 -2.23 0.00
N LYS A 84 -3.31 -2.41 1.05
CA LYS A 84 -4.77 -2.60 0.90
C LYS A 84 -5.42 -1.39 0.22
N ARG A 85 -5.12 -0.17 0.68
CA ARG A 85 -5.72 1.07 0.14
C ARG A 85 -5.28 1.38 -1.29
N ALA A 86 -4.06 1.05 -1.67
CA ALA A 86 -3.60 1.22 -3.03
C ALA A 86 -4.45 0.40 -4.02
N VAL A 87 -4.84 -0.84 -3.65
CA VAL A 87 -5.76 -1.66 -4.46
C VAL A 87 -7.19 -1.13 -4.40
N ALA A 88 -7.68 -0.81 -3.20
CA ALA A 88 -9.05 -0.33 -3.01
C ALA A 88 -9.32 1.05 -3.65
N GLY A 89 -8.28 1.85 -3.87
CA GLY A 89 -8.35 3.15 -4.52
C GLY A 89 -8.38 3.08 -6.06
N ILE A 90 -8.18 1.90 -6.66
CA ILE A 90 -8.26 1.72 -8.11
C ILE A 90 -9.74 1.63 -8.52
N GLU A 91 -10.14 2.46 -9.47
CA GLU A 91 -11.48 2.36 -10.08
C GLU A 91 -11.58 1.08 -10.92
N PRO A 92 -12.51 0.17 -10.63
CA PRO A 92 -12.68 -1.04 -11.43
C PRO A 92 -13.32 -0.72 -12.78
N SER A 93 -12.81 -1.34 -13.84
CA SER A 93 -13.41 -1.29 -15.18
C SER A 93 -14.08 -2.61 -15.54
N VAL A 94 -15.00 -2.56 -16.51
CA VAL A 94 -15.72 -3.75 -17.02
C VAL A 94 -15.52 -3.88 -18.52
N GLU A 95 -14.89 -4.98 -18.91
CA GLU A 95 -14.71 -5.39 -20.30
C GLU A 95 -15.89 -6.30 -20.71
N ALA A 96 -16.56 -5.97 -21.81
CA ALA A 96 -17.61 -6.82 -22.38
C ALA A 96 -17.01 -8.13 -22.93
N ALA A 97 -17.85 -9.17 -23.05
CA ALA A 97 -17.41 -10.44 -23.61
C ALA A 97 -17.19 -10.37 -25.13
N SER A 98 -18.03 -9.60 -25.82
CA SER A 98 -17.98 -9.29 -27.24
C SER A 98 -18.79 -8.01 -27.51
N ASP A 99 -18.77 -7.53 -28.76
CA ASP A 99 -19.55 -6.38 -29.22
C ASP A 99 -21.02 -6.73 -29.55
N ASP A 100 -21.44 -7.98 -29.32
CA ASP A 100 -22.84 -8.37 -29.51
C ASP A 100 -23.73 -7.58 -28.53
N ASP A 101 -24.86 -7.03 -29.02
CA ASP A 101 -25.78 -6.20 -28.24
C ASP A 101 -26.15 -6.81 -26.87
N ARG A 102 -26.28 -8.14 -26.82
CA ARG A 102 -26.60 -8.88 -25.59
C ARG A 102 -25.43 -8.90 -24.60
N ASP A 103 -24.19 -9.07 -25.08
CA ASP A 103 -23.01 -9.09 -24.23
C ASP A 103 -22.72 -7.69 -23.68
N VAL A 104 -22.99 -6.66 -24.47
CA VAL A 104 -22.95 -5.25 -24.04
C VAL A 104 -24.02 -4.97 -22.98
N GLU A 105 -25.26 -5.42 -23.17
CA GLU A 105 -26.34 -5.27 -22.17
C GLU A 105 -25.96 -5.92 -20.82
N ILE A 106 -25.38 -7.13 -20.85
CA ILE A 106 -24.94 -7.82 -19.64
C ILE A 106 -23.75 -7.09 -19.00
N ALA A 107 -22.81 -6.58 -19.81
CA ALA A 107 -21.69 -5.78 -19.32
C ALA A 107 -22.16 -4.49 -18.64
N ASP A 108 -23.15 -3.79 -19.20
CA ASP A 108 -23.75 -2.59 -18.62
C ASP A 108 -24.42 -2.88 -17.28
N ALA A 109 -25.13 -4.00 -17.15
CA ALA A 109 -25.70 -4.42 -15.88
C ALA A 109 -24.61 -4.68 -14.81
N VAL A 110 -23.45 -5.23 -15.22
CA VAL A 110 -22.30 -5.43 -14.33
C VAL A 110 -21.61 -4.10 -14.00
N ARG A 111 -21.57 -3.13 -14.91
CA ARG A 111 -21.08 -1.77 -14.63
C ARG A 111 -21.93 -1.09 -13.56
N GLU A 112 -23.25 -1.21 -13.65
CA GLU A 112 -24.16 -0.69 -12.61
C GLU A 112 -23.99 -1.41 -11.27
N LEU A 113 -23.70 -2.72 -11.27
CA LEU A 113 -23.39 -3.47 -10.05
C LEU A 113 -22.14 -2.94 -9.33
N ILE A 114 -21.12 -2.51 -10.08
CA ILE A 114 -19.84 -2.01 -9.54
C ILE A 114 -19.94 -0.55 -9.10
N ARG A 115 -20.78 0.25 -9.78
CA ARG A 115 -21.06 1.64 -9.39
C ARG A 115 -21.88 1.75 -8.11
N ALA A 116 -22.48 0.65 -7.66
CA ALA A 116 -23.22 0.60 -6.41
C ALA A 116 -22.34 1.02 -5.22
N PRO A 117 -22.84 1.86 -4.29
CA PRO A 117 -22.05 2.40 -3.19
C PRO A 117 -21.51 1.34 -2.23
N GLU A 118 -22.09 0.13 -2.21
CA GLU A 118 -21.66 -0.99 -1.39
C GLU A 118 -20.42 -1.71 -1.96
N PHE A 119 -20.12 -1.56 -3.25
CA PHE A 119 -19.06 -2.30 -3.93
C PHE A 119 -17.63 -1.97 -3.43
N PRO A 120 -17.25 -0.70 -3.18
CA PRO A 120 -15.95 -0.39 -2.60
C PRO A 120 -15.72 -1.05 -1.22
N GLY A 121 -16.79 -1.18 -0.42
CA GLY A 121 -16.76 -1.90 0.85
C GLY A 121 -16.42 -3.38 0.67
N LEU A 122 -17.04 -4.05 -0.31
CA LEU A 122 -16.72 -5.43 -0.67
C LEU A 122 -15.24 -5.62 -1.02
N VAL A 123 -14.66 -4.73 -1.84
CA VAL A 123 -13.23 -4.81 -2.21
C VAL A 123 -12.35 -4.66 -0.98
N THR A 124 -12.67 -3.71 -0.10
CA THR A 124 -11.95 -3.49 1.17
C THR A 124 -12.00 -4.73 2.06
N ASP A 125 -13.17 -5.34 2.20
CA ASP A 125 -13.39 -6.54 3.00
C ASP A 125 -12.67 -7.77 2.43
N MET A 126 -12.60 -7.90 1.11
CA MET A 126 -11.83 -8.96 0.44
C MET A 126 -10.33 -8.83 0.73
N LEU A 127 -9.80 -7.60 0.78
CA LEU A 127 -8.38 -7.34 1.01
C LEU A 127 -7.90 -7.69 2.43
N ASP A 128 -8.81 -7.98 3.37
CA ASP A 128 -8.46 -8.59 4.66
C ASP A 128 -7.70 -9.92 4.49
N ALA A 129 -7.94 -10.61 3.37
CA ALA A 129 -7.28 -11.85 3.01
C ALA A 129 -5.75 -11.70 2.88
N ILE A 130 -5.22 -10.51 2.60
CA ILE A 130 -3.78 -10.28 2.46
C ILE A 130 -3.07 -10.59 3.79
N ALA A 131 -3.66 -10.18 4.91
CA ALA A 131 -3.08 -10.43 6.23
C ALA A 131 -3.32 -11.87 6.69
N LYS A 132 -4.57 -12.33 6.61
CA LYS A 132 -5.02 -13.59 7.24
C LYS A 132 -4.89 -14.83 6.34
N GLY A 133 -4.76 -14.63 5.02
CA GLY A 133 -4.61 -15.66 3.99
C GLY A 133 -5.91 -16.00 3.25
N PHE A 134 -7.06 -15.56 3.77
CA PHE A 134 -8.35 -15.62 3.09
C PHE A 134 -9.32 -14.59 3.68
N ALA A 135 -10.34 -14.23 2.92
CA ALA A 135 -11.49 -13.47 3.38
C ALA A 135 -12.77 -14.07 2.76
N ALA A 136 -13.88 -13.94 3.48
CA ALA A 136 -15.19 -14.37 3.03
C ALA A 136 -16.21 -13.26 3.28
N VAL A 137 -16.90 -12.86 2.22
CA VAL A 137 -17.93 -11.84 2.26
C VAL A 137 -19.24 -12.47 1.81
N GLU A 138 -20.27 -12.41 2.66
CA GLU A 138 -21.58 -12.97 2.35
C GLU A 138 -22.41 -11.98 1.53
N ILE A 139 -22.96 -12.44 0.41
CA ILE A 139 -23.80 -11.64 -0.47
C ILE A 139 -25.25 -11.72 0.01
N MET A 140 -25.84 -10.57 0.35
CA MET A 140 -27.24 -10.48 0.71
C MET A 140 -28.07 -10.12 -0.52
N TRP A 141 -28.53 -11.14 -1.22
CA TRP A 141 -29.34 -10.98 -2.43
C TRP A 141 -30.71 -10.38 -2.12
N ASP A 142 -31.07 -9.30 -2.83
CA ASP A 142 -32.44 -8.82 -2.97
C ASP A 142 -33.12 -9.57 -4.12
N THR A 143 -34.35 -10.03 -3.86
CA THR A 143 -35.21 -10.73 -4.82
C THR A 143 -36.57 -10.07 -4.94
N SER A 144 -36.73 -8.84 -4.45
CA SER A 144 -37.98 -8.09 -4.49
C SER A 144 -38.30 -7.56 -5.90
N GLY A 145 -37.27 -7.25 -6.68
CA GLY A 145 -37.37 -6.80 -8.06
C GLY A 145 -37.48 -7.94 -9.09
N SER A 146 -37.50 -7.58 -10.37
CA SER A 146 -37.45 -8.52 -11.50
C SER A 146 -36.08 -9.17 -11.70
N ALA A 147 -35.02 -8.51 -11.22
CA ALA A 147 -33.64 -8.99 -11.25
C ALA A 147 -33.13 -9.29 -9.83
N TRP A 148 -32.25 -10.27 -9.73
CA TRP A 148 -31.46 -10.55 -8.53
C TRP A 148 -30.33 -9.54 -8.44
N THR A 149 -30.31 -8.73 -7.40
CA THR A 149 -29.26 -7.74 -7.14
C THR A 149 -28.74 -7.91 -5.71
N PRO A 150 -27.44 -7.70 -5.46
CA PRO A 150 -26.95 -7.63 -4.08
C PRO A 150 -27.50 -6.38 -3.40
N ARG A 151 -28.10 -6.55 -2.21
CA ARG A 151 -28.50 -5.46 -1.33
C ARG A 151 -27.32 -4.93 -0.52
N GLU A 152 -26.51 -5.86 0.00
CA GLU A 152 -25.37 -5.56 0.85
C GLU A 152 -24.36 -6.72 0.76
N TYR A 153 -23.11 -6.39 1.07
CA TYR A 153 -22.02 -7.34 1.20
C TYR A 153 -21.58 -7.32 2.66
N VAL A 154 -21.66 -8.46 3.34
CA VAL A 154 -21.36 -8.55 4.77
C VAL A 154 -20.07 -9.30 4.97
N TRP A 155 -19.02 -8.60 5.40
CA TRP A 155 -17.79 -9.25 5.86
C TRP A 155 -18.10 -10.24 6.97
N ARG A 156 -17.57 -11.46 6.83
CA ARG A 156 -17.71 -12.50 7.84
C ARG A 156 -16.36 -12.77 8.46
N ASP A 157 -16.39 -12.79 9.78
CA ASP A 157 -15.24 -13.08 10.60
C ASP A 157 -14.55 -14.38 10.13
N PRO A 158 -13.27 -14.33 9.76
CA PRO A 158 -12.51 -15.51 9.34
C PRO A 158 -12.57 -16.65 10.36
N ARG A 159 -12.76 -16.37 11.65
CA ARG A 159 -12.90 -17.36 12.73
C ARG A 159 -14.15 -18.23 12.56
N PHE A 160 -15.12 -17.82 11.74
CA PHE A 160 -16.32 -18.62 11.46
C PHE A 160 -16.05 -19.70 10.41
N PHE A 161 -14.85 -19.75 9.82
CA PHE A 161 -14.53 -20.66 8.73
C PHE A 161 -13.37 -21.59 9.09
N VAL A 162 -13.35 -22.73 8.40
CA VAL A 162 -12.29 -23.73 8.48
C VAL A 162 -12.01 -24.29 7.08
N PHE A 163 -10.79 -24.71 6.81
CA PHE A 163 -10.48 -25.43 5.59
C PHE A 163 -10.80 -26.92 5.73
N ASP A 164 -11.18 -27.56 4.64
CA ASP A 164 -11.36 -29.01 4.62
C ASP A 164 -10.09 -29.75 5.04
N ARG A 165 -10.22 -30.82 5.83
CA ARG A 165 -9.05 -31.55 6.34
C ARG A 165 -8.33 -32.42 5.31
N ALA A 166 -9.01 -32.77 4.23
CA ALA A 166 -8.46 -33.68 3.22
C ALA A 166 -7.44 -32.99 2.31
N SER A 167 -7.77 -31.79 1.83
CA SER A 167 -6.92 -31.02 0.92
C SER A 167 -6.38 -29.73 1.54
N GLY A 168 -7.08 -29.17 2.53
CA GLY A 168 -6.74 -27.87 3.13
C GLY A 168 -6.91 -26.70 2.17
N GLN A 169 -7.76 -26.84 1.14
CA GLN A 169 -7.91 -25.86 0.04
C GLN A 169 -9.32 -25.27 -0.04
N HIS A 170 -10.34 -26.00 0.38
CA HIS A 170 -11.73 -25.61 0.28
C HIS A 170 -12.23 -25.03 1.59
N LEU A 171 -12.65 -23.77 1.54
CA LEU A 171 -13.22 -23.08 2.69
C LEU A 171 -14.61 -23.64 3.03
N ARG A 172 -14.86 -23.84 4.32
CA ARG A 172 -16.11 -24.34 4.89
C ARG A 172 -16.55 -23.45 6.03
N LEU A 173 -17.85 -23.36 6.25
CA LEU A 173 -18.44 -22.57 7.33
C LEU A 173 -18.65 -23.46 8.55
N LEU A 174 -18.14 -23.04 9.70
CA LEU A 174 -18.37 -23.71 10.97
C LEU A 174 -19.85 -23.60 11.36
N ASP A 175 -20.40 -24.70 11.85
CA ASP A 175 -21.80 -24.81 12.26
C ASP A 175 -21.91 -25.69 13.50
N GLU A 176 -22.98 -25.54 14.29
CA GLU A 176 -23.14 -26.29 15.55
C GLU A 176 -23.17 -27.81 15.33
N GLY A 177 -23.72 -28.26 14.19
CA GLY A 177 -23.74 -29.66 13.80
C GLY A 177 -22.44 -30.18 13.17
N ALA A 178 -21.50 -29.29 12.83
CA ALA A 178 -20.25 -29.62 12.12
C ALA A 178 -19.10 -28.75 12.64
N THR A 179 -18.86 -28.80 13.95
CA THR A 179 -17.97 -27.88 14.67
C THR A 179 -16.49 -27.98 14.30
N PHE A 180 -16.05 -29.10 13.71
CA PHE A 180 -14.65 -29.34 13.35
C PHE A 180 -14.39 -29.46 11.84
N GLU A 181 -15.35 -29.98 11.07
CA GLU A 181 -15.20 -30.13 9.62
C GLU A 181 -15.81 -28.97 8.83
N GLY A 182 -16.73 -28.21 9.44
CA GLY A 182 -17.56 -27.21 8.78
C GLY A 182 -18.47 -27.82 7.71
N ARG A 183 -19.50 -27.07 7.34
CA ARG A 183 -20.34 -27.37 6.18
C ARG A 183 -19.85 -26.63 4.93
N PRO A 184 -20.02 -27.19 3.73
CA PRO A 184 -19.69 -26.47 2.50
C PRO A 184 -20.40 -25.12 2.41
N LEU A 185 -19.71 -24.11 1.88
CA LEU A 185 -20.32 -22.82 1.60
C LEU A 185 -21.44 -22.98 0.56
N PRO A 186 -22.65 -22.46 0.81
CA PRO A 186 -23.71 -22.38 -0.17
C PRO A 186 -23.20 -21.73 -1.46
N PRO A 187 -23.35 -22.39 -2.62
CA PRO A 187 -23.01 -21.81 -3.91
C PRO A 187 -23.67 -20.44 -4.12
N TYR A 188 -22.96 -19.50 -4.76
CA TYR A 188 -23.42 -18.15 -5.13
C TYR A 188 -23.79 -17.24 -3.95
N LYS A 189 -23.46 -17.64 -2.73
CA LYS A 189 -23.78 -16.87 -1.52
C LYS A 189 -22.57 -16.12 -0.93
N PHE A 190 -21.35 -16.52 -1.27
CA PHE A 190 -20.13 -15.96 -0.70
C PHE A 190 -19.15 -15.54 -1.79
N VAL A 191 -18.57 -14.36 -1.65
CA VAL A 191 -17.33 -13.97 -2.32
C VAL A 191 -16.17 -14.40 -1.44
N THR A 192 -15.36 -15.33 -1.94
CA THR A 192 -14.20 -15.86 -1.22
C THR A 192 -12.91 -15.42 -1.89
N HIS A 193 -12.09 -14.66 -1.17
CA HIS A 193 -10.80 -14.22 -1.67
C HIS A 193 -9.67 -15.01 -1.00
N LEU A 194 -8.83 -15.67 -1.80
CA LEU A 194 -7.69 -16.47 -1.34
C LEU A 194 -6.43 -16.03 -2.13
N PRO A 195 -5.71 -15.00 -1.66
CA PRO A 195 -4.57 -14.46 -2.39
C PRO A 195 -3.41 -15.46 -2.40
N LYS A 196 -2.79 -15.62 -3.56
CA LYS A 196 -1.62 -16.47 -3.83
C LYS A 196 -0.32 -15.70 -3.65
N ILE A 197 -0.13 -15.12 -2.46
CA ILE A 197 1.15 -14.48 -2.07
C ILE A 197 2.30 -15.50 -2.10
N LYS A 198 1.98 -16.76 -1.75
CA LYS A 198 2.86 -17.91 -1.99
C LYS A 198 2.03 -19.14 -2.35
N SER A 199 2.68 -20.12 -2.96
CA SER A 199 2.09 -21.43 -3.20
C SER A 199 1.98 -22.25 -1.89
N GLY A 200 0.94 -23.09 -1.79
CA GLY A 200 0.72 -24.02 -0.67
C GLY A 200 -0.68 -23.92 -0.07
N LEU A 201 -0.80 -24.25 1.23
CA LEU A 201 -2.06 -24.14 1.96
C LEU A 201 -2.48 -22.67 2.11
N PRO A 202 -3.72 -22.28 1.76
CA PRO A 202 -4.18 -20.90 1.83
C PRO A 202 -4.05 -20.29 3.23
N ILE A 203 -4.37 -21.05 4.29
CA ILE A 203 -4.24 -20.56 5.67
C ILE A 203 -2.81 -20.16 6.07
N ARG A 204 -1.81 -20.65 5.33
CA ARG A 204 -0.40 -20.31 5.57
C ARG A 204 0.08 -19.16 4.69
N SER A 205 -0.74 -18.63 3.79
CA SER A 205 -0.33 -17.66 2.77
C SER A 205 -0.47 -16.20 3.18
N GLY A 206 -1.17 -15.90 4.28
CA GLY A 206 -1.31 -14.53 4.79
C GLY A 206 -0.01 -13.92 5.32
N LEU A 207 0.14 -12.61 5.16
CA LEU A 207 1.32 -11.85 5.58
C LEU A 207 1.49 -11.77 7.10
N ALA A 208 0.41 -11.91 7.88
CA ALA A 208 0.50 -11.94 9.34
C ALA A 208 1.43 -13.06 9.81
N ARG A 209 1.37 -14.23 9.15
CA ARG A 209 2.29 -15.34 9.42
C ARG A 209 3.75 -14.98 9.18
N LEU A 210 4.03 -14.20 8.13
CA LEU A 210 5.38 -13.74 7.80
C LEU A 210 5.89 -12.73 8.83
N ALA A 211 5.02 -11.80 9.25
CA ALA A 211 5.36 -10.74 10.20
C ALA A 211 5.38 -11.20 11.67
N ALA A 212 4.74 -12.33 12.03
CA ALA A 212 4.49 -12.71 13.42
C ALA A 212 5.76 -12.84 14.30
N VAL A 213 6.86 -13.34 13.74
CA VAL A 213 8.13 -13.44 14.47
C VAL A 213 8.72 -12.05 14.71
N SER A 214 8.70 -11.20 13.68
CA SER A 214 9.20 -9.82 13.77
C SER A 214 8.42 -9.03 14.82
N TRP A 215 7.09 -9.13 14.77
CA TRP A 215 6.19 -8.54 15.74
C TRP A 215 6.49 -8.98 17.17
N MET A 216 6.63 -10.29 17.43
CA MET A 216 6.95 -10.80 18.77
C MET A 216 8.29 -10.25 19.28
N CYS A 217 9.33 -10.28 18.45
CA CYS A 217 10.64 -9.71 18.80
C CYS A 217 10.56 -8.22 19.09
N LYS A 218 9.77 -7.47 18.32
CA LYS A 218 9.55 -6.04 18.51
C LYS A 218 8.82 -5.75 19.82
N CYS A 219 7.80 -6.53 20.18
CA CYS A 219 7.09 -6.38 21.45
C CYS A 219 8.04 -6.53 22.66
N TYR A 220 8.96 -7.50 22.63
CA TYR A 220 10.00 -7.63 23.67
C TYR A 220 10.95 -6.46 23.65
N THR A 221 11.45 -6.08 22.47
CA THR A 221 12.40 -4.98 22.32
C THR A 221 11.85 -3.69 22.90
N ILE A 222 10.60 -3.33 22.59
CA ILE A 222 9.96 -2.11 23.10
C ILE A 222 9.72 -2.21 24.61
N SER A 223 9.27 -3.37 25.10
CA SER A 223 8.99 -3.56 26.52
C SER A 223 10.28 -3.46 27.36
N ASP A 224 11.36 -4.10 26.90
CA ASP A 224 12.68 -4.03 27.51
C ASP A 224 13.27 -2.62 27.39
N TRP A 225 13.03 -1.93 26.28
CA TRP A 225 13.46 -0.54 26.11
C TRP A 225 12.77 0.40 27.10
N MET A 226 11.46 0.24 27.31
CA MET A 226 10.71 1.05 28.27
C MET A 226 11.15 0.76 29.71
N ALA A 227 11.35 -0.51 30.07
CA ALA A 227 11.89 -0.90 31.38
C ALA A 227 13.31 -0.35 31.59
N PHE A 228 14.15 -0.40 30.55
CA PHE A 228 15.47 0.21 30.56
C PHE A 228 15.38 1.73 30.74
N ALA A 229 14.51 2.41 29.98
CA ALA A 229 14.33 3.85 30.05
C ALA A 229 13.81 4.30 31.43
N GLU A 230 12.97 3.52 32.10
CA GLU A 230 12.51 3.78 33.47
C GLU A 230 13.69 3.73 34.45
N VAL A 231 14.49 2.66 34.42
CA VAL A 231 15.64 2.49 35.32
C VAL A 231 16.74 3.53 35.06
N PHE A 232 17.02 3.84 33.79
CA PHE A 232 18.04 4.83 33.41
C PHE A 232 17.55 6.28 33.59
N GLY A 233 16.27 6.54 33.38
CA GLY A 233 15.66 7.86 33.53
C GLY A 233 15.48 8.26 34.99
N MET A 234 15.33 7.29 35.90
CA MET A 234 15.15 7.51 37.33
C MET A 234 16.19 6.73 38.15
N PRO A 235 17.47 7.14 38.15
CA PRO A 235 18.51 6.43 38.88
C PRO A 235 18.24 6.44 40.40
N LEU A 236 18.37 5.28 41.04
CA LEU A 236 18.29 5.16 42.49
C LEU A 236 19.40 5.98 43.15
N ARG A 237 19.03 6.82 44.11
CA ARG A 237 19.99 7.63 44.86
C ARG A 237 20.41 6.88 46.10
N ILE A 238 21.69 6.50 46.14
CA ILE A 238 22.24 5.67 47.21
C ILE A 238 23.22 6.50 48.04
N GLY A 239 22.82 6.83 49.26
CA GLY A 239 23.71 7.37 50.28
C GLY A 239 24.50 6.25 50.94
N ARG A 240 25.80 6.41 51.11
CA ARG A 240 26.66 5.42 51.76
C ARG A 240 27.33 5.99 53.00
N TYR A 241 27.49 5.17 54.03
CA TYR A 241 28.19 5.55 55.25
C TYR A 241 29.16 4.46 55.71
N GLY A 242 30.30 4.90 56.25
CA GLY A 242 31.33 4.02 56.78
C GLY A 242 31.01 3.51 58.19
N VAL A 243 31.74 2.49 58.63
CA VAL A 243 31.53 1.78 59.91
C VAL A 243 31.66 2.69 61.15
N ASN A 244 32.35 3.82 61.02
CA ASN A 244 32.56 4.80 62.09
C ASN A 244 31.56 5.98 62.06
N ALA A 245 30.55 5.96 61.19
CA ALA A 245 29.55 7.03 61.13
C ALA A 245 28.65 7.01 62.36
N SER A 246 28.39 8.18 62.96
CA SER A 246 27.47 8.27 64.10
C SER A 246 26.01 8.22 63.65
N ASP A 247 25.09 7.85 64.54
CA ASP A 247 23.66 7.81 64.24
C ASP A 247 23.13 9.17 63.74
N ARG A 248 23.72 10.27 64.22
CA ARG A 248 23.39 11.63 63.78
C ARG A 248 23.82 11.89 62.34
N ASP A 249 24.97 11.35 61.92
CA ASP A 249 25.47 11.50 60.55
C ASP A 249 24.63 10.67 59.57
N ILE A 250 24.22 9.47 59.98
CA ILE A 250 23.34 8.60 59.17
C ILE A 250 21.98 9.26 58.96
N GLU A 251 21.41 9.88 59.99
CA GLU A 251 20.11 10.55 59.89
C GLU A 251 20.18 11.83 59.03
N THR A 252 21.28 12.58 59.15
CA THR A 252 21.55 13.75 58.29
C THR A 252 21.69 13.32 56.82
N LEU A 253 22.38 12.19 56.57
CA LEU A 253 22.52 11.62 55.22
C LEU A 253 21.17 11.16 54.65
N LYS A 254 20.32 10.50 55.44
CA LYS A 254 18.95 10.12 55.01
C LYS A 254 18.13 11.34 54.61
N GLN A 255 18.14 12.40 55.40
CA GLN A 255 17.45 13.65 55.09
C GLN A 255 18.02 14.32 53.85
N ALA A 256 19.35 14.34 53.69
CA ALA A 256 20.01 14.93 52.52
C ALA A 256 19.66 14.17 51.22
N VAL A 257 19.67 12.84 51.25
CA VAL A 257 19.33 12.01 50.07
C VAL A 257 17.83 12.09 49.76
N ALA A 258 16.96 12.15 50.77
CA ALA A 258 15.52 12.34 50.59
C ALA A 258 15.15 13.72 50.03
N ASN A 259 15.88 14.77 50.42
CA ASN A 259 15.62 16.14 49.97
C ASN A 259 16.23 16.48 48.61
N LEU A 260 17.07 15.62 48.04
CA LEU A 260 17.74 15.84 46.76
C LEU A 260 16.78 15.74 45.55
N GLY A 261 15.50 15.37 45.74
CA GLY A 261 14.48 15.20 44.68
C GLY A 261 13.45 14.10 44.98
N SER A 262 12.49 13.87 44.08
CA SER A 262 11.27 13.06 44.31
C SER A 262 11.39 11.53 44.19
N ASP A 263 12.51 11.00 43.71
CA ASP A 263 12.67 9.57 43.38
C ASP A 263 12.98 8.66 44.59
N ALA A 264 13.10 7.35 44.38
CA ALA A 264 13.47 6.43 45.45
C ALA A 264 14.90 6.67 45.98
N ALA A 265 15.03 6.72 47.31
CA ALA A 265 16.28 6.97 48.04
C ALA A 265 16.59 5.80 48.98
N ALA A 266 17.84 5.36 49.02
CA ALA A 266 18.31 4.31 49.92
C ALA A 266 19.60 4.73 50.64
N VAL A 267 19.75 4.34 51.91
CA VAL A 267 20.97 4.57 52.69
C VAL A 267 21.49 3.23 53.20
N LEU A 268 22.73 2.89 52.84
CA LEU A 268 23.32 1.55 53.05
C LEU A 268 24.71 1.68 53.70
N PRO A 269 25.11 0.77 54.60
CA PRO A 269 26.50 0.66 55.03
C PRO A 269 27.42 0.31 53.86
N ASP A 270 28.63 0.87 53.82
CA ASP A 270 29.62 0.54 52.77
C ASP A 270 29.96 -0.96 52.71
N SER A 271 29.84 -1.68 53.81
CA SER A 271 30.09 -3.13 53.89
C SER A 271 29.05 -3.99 53.15
N MET A 272 27.87 -3.44 52.81
CA MET A 272 26.83 -4.13 52.04
C MET A 272 26.86 -3.77 50.54
N ARG A 273 27.99 -3.27 50.04
CA ARG A 273 28.15 -2.93 48.62
C ARG A 273 28.04 -4.19 47.75
N ILE A 274 26.97 -4.30 46.99
CA ILE A 274 26.85 -5.24 45.88
C ILE A 274 27.41 -4.53 44.65
N GLU A 275 28.56 -5.01 44.14
CA GLU A 275 29.08 -4.58 42.85
C GLU A 275 28.56 -5.50 41.77
N PHE A 276 27.73 -4.95 40.90
CA PHE A 276 27.46 -5.59 39.62
C PHE A 276 28.76 -5.57 38.83
N GLN A 277 29.23 -6.74 38.37
CA GLN A 277 30.28 -6.77 37.37
C GLN A 277 29.72 -6.11 36.11
N GLU A 278 30.10 -4.85 35.88
CA GLU A 278 29.80 -4.17 34.63
C GLU A 278 30.39 -5.03 33.50
N ALA A 279 29.53 -5.72 32.75
CA ALA A 279 29.91 -6.20 31.44
C ALA A 279 30.38 -4.96 30.68
N ALA A 280 31.68 -4.92 30.38
CA ALA A 280 32.41 -3.75 29.90
C ALA A 280 31.51 -2.85 29.06
N LYS A 281 31.26 -1.62 29.53
CA LYS A 281 30.39 -0.60 28.91
C LYS A 281 30.34 -0.78 27.40
N ALA A 282 29.38 -1.56 26.92
CA ALA A 282 29.23 -1.79 25.50
C ALA A 282 28.68 -0.47 24.97
N ALA A 283 29.56 0.35 24.40
CA ALA A 283 29.22 1.58 23.72
C ALA A 283 28.18 1.22 22.64
N GLY A 284 26.91 1.42 22.94
CA GLY A 284 25.79 0.98 22.12
C GLY A 284 24.60 0.35 22.86
N GLY A 285 24.68 0.08 24.17
CA GLY A 285 23.56 -0.48 24.95
C GLY A 285 22.23 0.29 24.81
N PRO A 286 22.20 1.63 24.98
CA PRO A 286 20.99 2.43 24.78
C PRO A 286 20.50 2.48 23.32
N GLU A 287 21.40 2.34 22.35
CA GLU A 287 21.06 2.38 20.91
C GLU A 287 20.62 1.02 20.37
N LEU A 288 20.89 -0.08 21.09
CA LEU A 288 20.55 -1.43 20.64
C LEU A 288 19.04 -1.61 20.45
N PHE A 289 18.24 -1.15 21.41
CA PHE A 289 16.79 -1.30 21.38
C PHE A 289 16.14 -0.57 20.19
N PRO A 290 16.34 0.75 19.99
CA PRO A 290 15.77 1.44 18.84
C PRO A 290 16.29 0.87 17.52
N ARG A 291 17.58 0.56 17.40
CA ARG A 291 18.13 -0.04 16.17
C ARG A 291 17.53 -1.41 15.84
N LEU A 292 17.27 -2.24 16.85
CA LEU A 292 16.63 -3.53 16.64
C LEU A 292 15.17 -3.34 16.21
N ALA A 293 14.43 -2.43 16.84
CA ALA A 293 13.05 -2.12 16.46
C ALA A 293 12.99 -1.59 15.01
N GLU A 294 13.86 -0.65 14.64
CA GLU A 294 13.97 -0.11 13.28
C GLU A 294 14.36 -1.19 12.25
N TRP A 295 15.28 -2.09 12.61
CA TRP A 295 15.65 -3.19 11.73
C TRP A 295 14.47 -4.14 11.48
N LEU A 296 13.70 -4.47 12.53
CA LEU A 296 12.52 -5.32 12.44
C LEU A 296 11.44 -4.67 11.56
N ASP A 297 11.22 -3.36 11.71
CA ASP A 297 10.30 -2.59 10.88
C ASP A 297 10.73 -2.61 9.42
N ARG A 298 12.02 -2.38 9.12
CA ARG A 298 12.55 -2.52 7.76
C ARG A 298 12.34 -3.92 7.17
N GLN A 299 12.41 -5.00 7.96
CA GLN A 299 12.08 -6.34 7.44
C GLN A 299 10.59 -6.49 7.15
N VAL A 300 9.73 -5.90 7.97
CA VAL A 300 8.27 -5.91 7.75
C VAL A 300 7.91 -5.10 6.50
N SER A 301 8.47 -3.91 6.29
CA SER A 301 8.31 -3.15 5.04
C SER A 301 8.69 -3.96 3.82
N LYS A 302 9.87 -4.62 3.82
CA LYS A 302 10.30 -5.50 2.71
C LYS A 302 9.33 -6.65 2.48
N GLY A 303 8.86 -7.29 3.55
CA GLY A 303 7.97 -8.44 3.46
C GLY A 303 6.57 -8.07 2.95
N VAL A 304 6.08 -6.88 3.27
CA VAL A 304 4.71 -6.45 2.95
C VAL A 304 4.65 -5.63 1.65
N LEU A 305 5.51 -4.63 1.50
CA LEU A 305 5.53 -3.69 0.37
C LEU A 305 6.62 -3.99 -0.67
N GLY A 306 7.50 -4.97 -0.42
CA GLY A 306 8.61 -5.30 -1.31
C GLY A 306 9.81 -4.34 -1.22
N GLN A 307 9.69 -3.28 -0.43
CA GLN A 307 10.66 -2.19 -0.36
C GLN A 307 10.77 -1.61 1.05
N THR A 308 11.84 -0.87 1.36
CA THR A 308 12.13 -0.35 2.72
C THR A 308 11.84 1.12 2.94
N MET A 309 11.85 1.92 1.88
CA MET A 309 11.68 3.35 1.98
C MET A 309 10.21 3.68 2.18
N THR A 310 9.85 3.97 3.43
CA THR A 310 8.62 4.69 3.74
C THR A 310 8.90 6.19 3.64
N THR A 311 7.86 7.02 3.76
CA THR A 311 7.91 8.50 3.65
C THR A 311 9.00 9.18 4.48
N ASP A 312 9.62 8.48 5.43
CA ASP A 312 10.64 8.99 6.35
C ASP A 312 12.07 9.02 5.76
N ASP A 313 12.36 8.29 4.67
CA ASP A 313 13.70 8.26 4.06
C ASP A 313 13.81 9.28 2.92
N GLY A 314 14.35 10.47 3.24
CA GLY A 314 14.59 11.59 2.30
C GLY A 314 15.70 11.32 1.26
N SER A 315 15.45 10.42 0.32
CA SER A 315 16.39 10.06 -0.76
C SER A 315 16.13 10.79 -2.08
N SER A 316 17.01 10.58 -3.07
CA SER A 316 16.91 11.18 -4.41
C SER A 316 15.67 10.69 -5.18
N GLN A 317 15.06 11.57 -5.98
CA GLN A 317 13.83 11.30 -6.75
C GLN A 317 13.89 10.00 -7.59
N ALA A 318 15.04 9.68 -8.19
CA ALA A 318 15.20 8.47 -9.00
C ALA A 318 15.07 7.16 -8.20
N GLN A 319 15.49 7.15 -6.92
CA GLN A 319 15.30 5.98 -6.05
C GLN A 319 13.84 5.86 -5.62
N ALA A 320 13.17 6.98 -5.34
CA ALA A 320 11.76 6.99 -5.00
C ALA A 320 10.89 6.40 -6.13
N THR A 321 11.18 6.73 -7.40
CA THR A 321 10.46 6.16 -8.57
C THR A 321 10.59 4.64 -8.63
N VAL A 322 11.80 4.08 -8.57
CA VAL A 322 12.02 2.62 -8.63
C VAL A 322 11.31 1.89 -7.48
N HIS A 323 11.27 2.49 -6.30
CA HIS A 323 10.56 1.90 -5.16
C HIS A 323 9.03 1.95 -5.31
N ASP A 324 8.51 2.98 -6.00
CA ASP A 324 7.10 3.05 -6.31
C ASP A 324 6.70 2.00 -7.35
N ASP A 325 7.53 1.75 -8.36
CA ASP A 325 7.29 0.72 -9.38
C ASP A 325 7.12 -0.67 -8.75
N VAL A 326 8.01 -1.05 -7.83
CA VAL A 326 7.91 -2.34 -7.09
C VAL A 326 6.62 -2.42 -6.29
N ARG A 327 6.20 -1.30 -5.68
CA ARG A 327 4.94 -1.23 -4.94
C ARG A 327 3.76 -1.40 -5.90
N MET A 328 3.78 -0.74 -7.06
CA MET A 328 2.72 -0.81 -8.07
C MET A 328 2.63 -2.19 -8.71
N ASP A 329 3.73 -2.89 -8.93
CA ASP A 329 3.73 -4.29 -9.38
C ASP A 329 2.95 -5.20 -8.43
N ILE A 330 3.18 -5.04 -7.11
CA ILE A 330 2.47 -5.79 -6.07
C ILE A 330 0.99 -5.43 -6.05
N VAL A 331 0.66 -4.14 -6.15
CA VAL A 331 -0.73 -3.65 -6.19
C VAL A 331 -1.46 -4.16 -7.43
N ALA A 332 -0.81 -4.17 -8.59
CA ALA A 332 -1.35 -4.72 -9.83
C ALA A 332 -1.59 -6.23 -9.73
N ASP A 333 -0.71 -6.97 -9.06
CA ASP A 333 -0.92 -8.39 -8.79
C ASP A 333 -2.11 -8.64 -7.86
N ASP A 334 -2.17 -7.94 -6.73
CA ASP A 334 -3.27 -8.05 -5.78
C ASP A 334 -4.61 -7.68 -6.44
N GLY A 335 -4.66 -6.58 -7.20
CA GLY A 335 -5.84 -6.14 -7.96
C GLY A 335 -6.31 -7.21 -8.95
N ARG A 336 -5.39 -7.84 -9.69
CA ARG A 336 -5.70 -8.96 -10.60
C ARG A 336 -6.32 -10.16 -9.86
N GLN A 337 -5.82 -10.47 -8.66
CA GLN A 337 -6.31 -11.59 -7.87
C GLN A 337 -7.70 -11.31 -7.24
N VAL A 338 -7.94 -10.07 -6.81
CA VAL A 338 -9.26 -9.61 -6.35
C VAL A 338 -10.25 -9.67 -7.51
N ALA A 339 -9.91 -9.11 -8.67
CA ALA A 339 -10.72 -9.17 -9.88
C ALA A 339 -11.06 -10.61 -10.28
N ALA A 340 -10.10 -11.55 -10.21
CA ALA A 340 -10.37 -12.96 -10.47
C ALA A 340 -11.39 -13.57 -9.49
N SER A 341 -11.35 -13.16 -8.22
CA SER A 341 -12.29 -13.64 -7.20
C SER A 341 -13.69 -13.03 -7.39
N LEU A 342 -13.79 -11.74 -7.73
CA LEU A 342 -15.03 -11.07 -8.09
C LEU A 342 -15.68 -11.69 -9.33
N ASN A 343 -14.90 -11.93 -10.38
CA ASN A 343 -15.40 -12.53 -11.62
C ASN A 343 -15.99 -13.94 -11.36
N ARG A 344 -15.34 -14.72 -10.47
CA ARG A 344 -15.77 -16.08 -10.12
C ARG A 344 -17.00 -16.11 -9.22
N ASP A 345 -17.02 -15.29 -8.16
CA ASP A 345 -17.97 -15.42 -7.06
C ASP A 345 -19.06 -14.32 -7.02
N LEU A 346 -18.93 -13.25 -7.80
CA LEU A 346 -19.93 -12.18 -7.90
C LEU A 346 -20.50 -12.05 -9.31
N VAL A 347 -19.65 -11.79 -10.31
CA VAL A 347 -20.09 -11.48 -11.69
C VAL A 347 -20.79 -12.68 -12.31
N LYS A 348 -20.14 -13.85 -12.33
CA LYS A 348 -20.76 -15.06 -12.87
C LYS A 348 -22.07 -15.42 -12.17
N PRO A 349 -22.15 -15.43 -10.82
CA PRO A 349 -23.41 -15.63 -10.11
C PRO A 349 -24.51 -14.63 -10.47
N TYR A 350 -24.18 -13.34 -10.52
CA TYR A 350 -25.12 -12.28 -10.88
C TYR A 350 -25.69 -12.47 -12.29
N VAL A 351 -24.81 -12.76 -13.27
CA VAL A 351 -25.22 -12.99 -14.66
C VAL A 351 -26.06 -14.26 -14.77
N ASP A 352 -25.65 -15.36 -14.12
CA ASP A 352 -26.36 -16.64 -14.17
C ASP A 352 -27.75 -16.59 -13.56
N LEU A 353 -27.94 -15.81 -12.49
CA LEU A 353 -29.24 -15.66 -11.82
C LEU A 353 -30.25 -14.87 -12.66
N ASN A 354 -29.77 -13.95 -13.50
CA ASN A 354 -30.61 -13.01 -14.26
C ASN A 354 -30.79 -13.43 -15.74
N TRP A 355 -29.71 -13.82 -16.42
CA TRP A 355 -29.73 -14.19 -17.85
C TRP A 355 -29.47 -15.68 -18.11
N GLY A 356 -29.19 -16.46 -17.07
CA GLY A 356 -28.79 -17.87 -17.17
C GLY A 356 -27.32 -18.06 -17.56
N PRO A 357 -26.85 -19.32 -17.66
CA PRO A 357 -25.47 -19.62 -18.00
C PRO A 357 -25.08 -19.06 -19.37
N GLN A 358 -23.97 -18.31 -19.43
CA GLN A 358 -23.40 -17.78 -20.66
C GLN A 358 -22.17 -18.59 -21.10
N GLN A 359 -21.82 -18.54 -22.39
CA GLN A 359 -20.55 -19.09 -22.86
C GLN A 359 -19.38 -18.17 -22.51
N CYS A 360 -19.60 -16.86 -22.67
CA CYS A 360 -18.65 -15.80 -22.31
C CYS A 360 -19.33 -14.87 -21.31
N TYR A 361 -18.56 -14.35 -20.36
CA TYR A 361 -19.04 -13.44 -19.32
C TYR A 361 -18.24 -12.13 -19.41
N PRO A 362 -18.85 -10.98 -19.08
CA PRO A 362 -18.08 -9.75 -18.90
C PRO A 362 -17.06 -9.93 -17.78
N ARG A 363 -15.98 -9.13 -17.84
CA ARG A 363 -14.87 -9.23 -16.89
C ARG A 363 -14.64 -7.91 -16.19
N VAL A 364 -14.65 -7.97 -14.87
CA VAL A 364 -14.18 -6.89 -14.02
C VAL A 364 -12.66 -6.93 -13.98
N VAL A 365 -12.03 -5.78 -14.21
CA VAL A 365 -10.58 -5.59 -14.17
C VAL A 365 -10.27 -4.51 -13.14
N ILE A 366 -9.28 -4.79 -12.29
CA ILE A 366 -8.73 -3.84 -11.32
C ILE A 366 -7.24 -3.77 -11.63
N ARG A 367 -6.82 -2.69 -12.29
CA ARG A 367 -5.43 -2.45 -12.67
C ARG A 367 -5.10 -0.98 -12.40
N PRO A 368 -3.95 -0.66 -11.77
CA PRO A 368 -3.50 0.71 -11.68
C PRO A 368 -3.28 1.29 -13.08
N GLU A 369 -3.69 2.54 -13.29
CA GLU A 369 -3.38 3.27 -14.52
C GLU A 369 -2.05 4.00 -14.34
N ASP A 370 -1.03 3.60 -15.11
CA ASP A 370 0.25 4.30 -15.09
C ASP A 370 0.18 5.54 -16.00
N PRO A 371 0.44 6.77 -15.49
CA PRO A 371 0.38 7.99 -16.29
C PRO A 371 1.33 7.96 -17.49
N GLU A 372 2.49 7.29 -17.34
CA GLU A 372 3.46 7.06 -18.41
C GLU A 372 2.88 6.18 -19.53
N ASP A 373 2.05 5.19 -19.19
CA ASP A 373 1.39 4.32 -20.17
C ASP A 373 0.31 5.07 -20.95
N ILE A 374 -0.38 6.04 -20.35
CA ILE A 374 -1.38 6.87 -21.06
C ILE A 374 -0.67 7.79 -22.06
N ALA A 375 0.45 8.41 -21.67
CA ALA A 375 1.26 9.25 -22.56
C ALA A 375 1.89 8.42 -23.69
N ALA A 376 2.42 7.24 -23.38
CA ALA A 376 2.98 6.32 -24.37
C ALA A 376 1.90 5.76 -25.30
N LEU A 377 0.72 5.43 -24.79
CA LEU A 377 -0.43 5.00 -25.59
C LEU A 377 -0.94 6.12 -26.49
N ALA A 378 -1.03 7.35 -25.99
CA ALA A 378 -1.41 8.52 -26.78
C ALA A 378 -0.39 8.79 -27.90
N ASP A 379 0.91 8.71 -27.60
CA ASP A 379 1.98 8.84 -28.59
C ASP A 379 1.97 7.70 -29.62
N ALA A 380 1.76 6.46 -29.19
CA ALA A 380 1.60 5.30 -30.06
C ALA A 380 0.38 5.43 -30.97
N LEU A 381 -0.78 5.87 -30.44
CA LEU A 381 -1.98 6.13 -31.22
C LEU A 381 -1.75 7.28 -32.23
N ASN A 382 -1.12 8.38 -31.82
CA ASN A 382 -0.78 9.50 -32.70
C ASN A 382 0.16 9.09 -33.85
N LYS A 383 1.04 8.10 -33.64
CA LYS A 383 1.94 7.57 -34.67
C LYS A 383 1.30 6.51 -35.56
N LEU A 384 0.46 5.64 -34.99
CA LEU A 384 -0.09 4.46 -35.68
C LEU A 384 -1.41 4.74 -36.43
N VAL A 385 -2.28 5.61 -35.91
CA VAL A 385 -3.56 5.96 -36.54
C VAL A 385 -3.37 6.61 -37.92
N PRO A 386 -2.41 7.55 -38.12
CA PRO A 386 -2.16 8.12 -39.44
C PRO A 386 -1.57 7.14 -40.47
N LEU A 387 -1.00 6.01 -40.04
CA LEU A 387 -0.41 5.00 -40.93
C LEU A 387 -1.46 4.11 -41.61
N GLY A 388 -2.75 4.24 -41.25
CA GLY A 388 -3.90 3.72 -42.01
C GLY A 388 -4.02 2.19 -42.15
N GLY A 389 -3.08 1.42 -41.59
CA GLY A 389 -3.01 -0.04 -41.75
C GLY A 389 -3.48 -0.85 -40.54
N LEU A 390 -3.65 -0.22 -39.37
CA LEU A 390 -4.17 -0.87 -38.17
C LEU A 390 -5.62 -0.40 -38.00
N GLY A 391 -6.58 -1.27 -38.33
CA GLY A 391 -7.99 -1.06 -38.00
C GLY A 391 -8.20 -1.20 -36.50
N ILE A 392 -7.76 -0.21 -35.73
CA ILE A 392 -7.99 -0.12 -34.29
C ILE A 392 -9.38 0.46 -34.10
N GLU A 393 -10.24 -0.30 -33.44
CA GLU A 393 -11.59 0.13 -33.15
C GLU A 393 -11.62 1.17 -32.03
N ALA A 394 -12.46 2.19 -32.17
CA ALA A 394 -12.57 3.26 -31.18
C ALA A 394 -13.11 2.75 -29.83
N SER A 395 -13.96 1.71 -29.80
CA SER A 395 -14.46 1.06 -28.59
C SER A 395 -13.31 0.48 -27.76
N VAL A 396 -12.43 -0.31 -28.37
CA VAL A 396 -11.27 -0.93 -27.72
C VAL A 396 -10.33 0.11 -27.09
N VAL A 397 -10.13 1.26 -27.74
CA VAL A 397 -9.32 2.35 -27.18
C VAL A 397 -10.01 3.01 -26.01
N ARG A 398 -11.33 3.22 -26.09
CA ARG A 398 -12.13 3.85 -25.03
C ARG A 398 -12.24 2.95 -23.81
N ASP A 399 -12.52 1.66 -23.99
CA ASP A 399 -12.52 0.66 -22.92
C ASP A 399 -11.16 0.59 -22.23
N ARG A 400 -10.07 0.64 -23.01
CA ARG A 400 -8.71 0.63 -22.47
C ARG A 400 -8.34 1.92 -21.72
N LEU A 401 -8.94 3.05 -22.08
CA LEU A 401 -8.78 4.35 -21.42
C LEU A 401 -9.87 4.61 -20.35
N GLY A 402 -10.75 3.65 -20.08
CA GLY A 402 -11.84 3.80 -19.12
C GLY A 402 -12.95 4.79 -19.54
N PHE A 403 -12.95 5.27 -20.79
CA PHE A 403 -14.00 6.17 -21.27
C PHE A 403 -15.27 5.40 -21.66
N PRO A 404 -16.45 5.81 -21.18
CA PRO A 404 -17.70 5.19 -21.61
C PRO A 404 -17.99 5.49 -23.09
N ASP A 405 -18.75 4.61 -23.73
CA ASP A 405 -19.28 4.90 -25.06
C ASP A 405 -20.16 6.17 -25.03
N PRO A 406 -19.99 7.10 -25.98
CA PRO A 406 -20.82 8.29 -26.07
C PRO A 406 -22.25 7.84 -26.38
N GLY A 407 -23.18 8.32 -25.57
CA GLY A 407 -24.60 8.20 -25.89
C GLY A 407 -24.93 8.90 -27.22
N PRO A 408 -26.10 8.61 -27.81
CA PRO A 408 -26.50 9.13 -29.11
C PRO A 408 -26.51 10.68 -29.21
N ASP A 409 -26.60 11.37 -28.07
CA ASP A 409 -26.60 12.85 -27.97
C ASP A 409 -25.34 13.43 -27.29
N ALA A 410 -24.27 12.65 -27.10
CA ALA A 410 -23.07 13.12 -26.42
C ALA A 410 -22.27 14.11 -27.28
N VAL A 411 -21.91 15.26 -26.71
CA VAL A 411 -21.03 16.24 -27.36
C VAL A 411 -19.59 15.72 -27.34
N LEU A 412 -19.12 15.27 -28.50
CA LEU A 412 -17.76 14.74 -28.66
C LEU A 412 -16.72 15.87 -28.63
N LEU A 413 -15.67 15.69 -27.83
CA LEU A 413 -14.49 16.55 -27.86
C LEU A 413 -13.64 16.19 -29.09
N GLY A 414 -13.40 17.14 -29.99
CA GLY A 414 -12.54 16.94 -31.15
C GLY A 414 -12.11 18.26 -31.80
N GLN A 415 -10.88 18.29 -32.33
CA GLN A 415 -10.51 19.30 -33.33
C GLN A 415 -11.09 18.88 -34.68
N ALA A 416 -11.88 19.76 -35.30
CA ALA A 416 -12.31 19.57 -36.68
C ALA A 416 -11.05 19.48 -37.57
N MET A 417 -10.75 18.29 -38.09
CA MET A 417 -9.77 18.17 -39.17
C MET A 417 -10.30 18.96 -40.35
N SER A 418 -9.65 20.09 -40.66
CA SER A 418 -9.90 20.83 -41.88
C SER A 418 -9.44 19.99 -43.05
N VAL A 419 -10.39 19.37 -43.75
CA VAL A 419 -10.14 18.87 -45.10
C VAL A 419 -9.79 20.09 -45.94
N ALA A 420 -8.52 20.20 -46.33
CA ALA A 420 -8.03 21.31 -47.14
C ALA A 420 -8.74 21.30 -48.51
N PRO A 421 -9.49 22.35 -48.87
CA PRO A 421 -9.97 22.50 -50.24
C PRO A 421 -8.85 23.10 -51.10
N ASP A 422 -8.73 22.57 -52.32
CA ASP A 422 -7.88 23.13 -53.38
C ASP A 422 -8.13 24.64 -53.57
N MET A 423 -7.02 25.39 -53.63
CA MET A 423 -6.98 26.83 -53.92
C MET A 423 -7.36 27.12 -55.40
N PRO A 424 -7.93 28.31 -55.74
CA PRO A 424 -7.07 29.50 -55.84
C PRO A 424 -7.68 30.90 -55.53
N ALA A 425 -6.71 31.81 -55.32
CA ALA A 425 -6.71 33.27 -55.53
C ALA A 425 -7.14 34.23 -54.39
N GLN A 426 -6.11 34.65 -53.64
CA GLN A 426 -5.78 36.02 -53.19
C GLN A 426 -6.91 37.06 -53.02
N ALA A 427 -7.08 37.53 -51.78
CA ALA A 427 -7.10 38.95 -51.48
C ALA A 427 -6.63 39.19 -50.02
N ALA A 428 -5.58 39.99 -49.88
CA ALA A 428 -4.98 40.36 -48.62
C ALA A 428 -5.93 41.22 -47.76
N ASN A 429 -5.89 41.01 -46.45
CA ASN A 429 -6.10 42.13 -45.52
C ASN A 429 -5.17 42.02 -44.31
N ARG A 430 -4.13 42.86 -44.37
CA ARG A 430 -3.14 43.13 -43.34
C ARG A 430 -3.75 44.00 -42.24
N SER A 431 -4.61 43.43 -41.39
CA SER A 431 -5.21 44.21 -40.27
C SER A 431 -5.54 43.34 -39.06
N ARG A 432 -4.62 42.47 -38.62
CA ARG A 432 -4.82 41.71 -37.37
C ARG A 432 -3.52 41.38 -36.62
N ALA A 433 -2.57 42.30 -36.66
CA ALA A 433 -1.24 42.17 -36.04
C ALA A 433 -1.03 43.06 -34.81
N VAL A 434 -2.10 43.49 -34.11
CA VAL A 434 -1.95 44.33 -32.90
C VAL A 434 -2.70 43.82 -31.67
N ASN A 435 -3.49 42.74 -31.80
CA ASN A 435 -4.22 42.16 -30.66
C ASN A 435 -3.65 40.82 -30.17
N ARG A 436 -2.56 40.33 -30.78
CA ARG A 436 -1.94 39.05 -30.38
C ARG A 436 -0.82 39.22 -29.35
N ALA A 437 -0.21 40.40 -29.26
CA ALA A 437 0.81 40.70 -28.25
C ALA A 437 0.20 41.05 -26.88
N SER A 438 -1.07 41.45 -26.82
CA SER A 438 -1.76 41.83 -25.58
C SER A 438 -2.69 40.74 -25.01
N GLN A 439 -3.00 39.68 -25.79
CA GLN A 439 -3.73 38.51 -25.30
C GLN A 439 -2.79 37.37 -24.83
N ALA A 440 -1.59 37.23 -25.40
CA ALA A 440 -0.63 36.24 -24.93
C ALA A 440 -0.07 36.53 -23.51
N ALA A 441 -0.10 37.80 -23.08
CA ALA A 441 0.37 38.23 -21.77
C ALA A 441 -0.69 38.17 -20.65
N ARG A 442 -1.90 37.64 -20.93
CA ARG A 442 -3.00 37.58 -19.93
C ARG A 442 -3.44 36.15 -19.58
N ASP A 443 -2.99 35.15 -20.32
CA ASP A 443 -3.37 33.74 -20.13
C ASP A 443 -2.21 32.85 -19.65
N ALA A 444 -1.05 33.42 -19.31
CA ALA A 444 0.03 32.69 -18.64
C ALA A 444 -0.23 32.73 -17.12
N GLY A 445 -0.62 31.60 -16.55
CA GLY A 445 -0.65 31.44 -15.09
C GLY A 445 0.75 31.54 -14.48
N PRO A 446 0.88 31.77 -13.17
CA PRO A 446 2.16 31.99 -12.48
C PRO A 446 3.18 30.86 -12.66
N ASP A 447 2.73 29.66 -13.03
CA ASP A 447 3.59 28.49 -13.29
C ASP A 447 4.31 28.56 -14.65
N ALA A 448 3.70 29.18 -15.67
CA ALA A 448 4.31 29.27 -17.01
C ALA A 448 5.51 30.23 -17.05
N GLU A 449 5.50 31.28 -16.22
CA GLU A 449 6.65 32.20 -16.07
C GLU A 449 7.79 31.56 -15.26
N HIS A 450 7.48 30.62 -14.36
CA HIS A 450 8.47 29.82 -13.63
C HIS A 450 9.16 28.79 -14.53
N ASP A 451 8.40 28.10 -15.39
CA ASP A 451 8.96 27.13 -16.33
C ASP A 451 9.86 27.80 -17.38
N GLU A 452 9.48 28.97 -17.90
CA GLU A 452 10.33 29.72 -18.84
C GLU A 452 11.64 30.22 -18.18
N LEU A 453 11.59 30.60 -16.91
CA LEU A 453 12.78 30.93 -16.12
C LEU A 453 13.70 29.73 -15.89
N LEU A 454 13.13 28.56 -15.60
CA LEU A 454 13.88 27.32 -15.39
C LEU A 454 14.56 26.89 -16.69
N ASP A 455 13.87 26.96 -17.82
CA ASP A 455 14.43 26.65 -19.14
C ASP A 455 15.58 27.60 -19.50
N VAL A 456 15.44 28.90 -19.23
CA VAL A 456 16.52 29.88 -19.46
C VAL A 456 17.71 29.67 -18.50
N ALA A 457 17.45 29.34 -17.24
CA ALA A 457 18.50 29.06 -16.25
C ALA A 457 19.25 27.75 -16.55
N MET A 458 18.56 26.77 -17.15
CA MET A 458 19.12 25.49 -17.54
C MET A 458 19.68 25.44 -18.95
N ALA A 459 19.51 26.44 -19.82
CA ALA A 459 19.98 26.37 -21.20
C ALA A 459 21.51 26.17 -21.33
N ASP A 460 22.30 26.76 -20.43
CA ASP A 460 23.78 26.77 -20.49
C ASP A 460 24.47 26.04 -19.33
N TRP A 461 23.74 25.19 -18.59
CA TRP A 461 24.25 24.55 -17.37
C TRP A 461 25.51 23.71 -17.61
N GLU A 462 25.60 23.00 -18.74
CA GLU A 462 26.78 22.20 -19.10
C GLU A 462 28.03 23.07 -19.31
N GLN A 463 27.89 24.25 -19.91
CA GLN A 463 29.01 25.16 -20.13
C GLN A 463 29.47 25.81 -18.82
N LEU A 464 28.54 26.07 -17.90
CA LEU A 464 28.81 26.64 -16.58
C LEU A 464 29.44 25.63 -15.62
N MET A 465 29.12 24.34 -15.77
CA MET A 465 29.65 23.26 -14.93
C MET A 465 31.01 22.73 -15.40
N ARG A 466 31.35 22.88 -16.68
CA ARG A 466 32.66 22.44 -17.23
C ARG A 466 33.87 22.90 -16.42
N PRO A 467 34.04 24.19 -16.04
CA PRO A 467 35.21 24.63 -15.25
C PRO A 467 35.31 24.01 -13.85
N VAL A 468 34.22 23.44 -13.35
CA VAL A 468 34.13 22.75 -12.05
C VAL A 468 34.36 21.24 -12.23
N LEU A 469 33.86 20.66 -13.32
CA LEU A 469 33.91 19.21 -13.57
C LEU A 469 35.16 18.76 -14.34
N ASP A 470 35.67 19.57 -15.26
CA ASP A 470 36.84 19.25 -16.10
C ASP A 470 38.10 18.92 -15.26
N PRO A 471 38.40 19.59 -14.13
CA PRO A 471 39.53 19.21 -13.28
C PRO A 471 39.36 17.83 -12.63
N VAL A 472 38.12 17.47 -12.25
CA VAL A 472 37.78 16.17 -11.66
C VAL A 472 37.87 15.07 -12.72
N GLN A 473 37.36 15.33 -13.93
CA GLN A 473 37.45 14.40 -15.04
C GLN A 473 38.90 14.19 -15.50
N SER A 474 39.69 15.27 -15.55
CA SER A 474 41.12 15.19 -15.85
C SER A 474 41.93 14.44 -14.78
N LEU A 475 41.51 14.46 -13.51
CA LEU A 475 42.12 13.63 -12.46
C LEU A 475 41.74 12.16 -12.66
N ALA A 476 40.47 11.89 -12.96
CA ALA A 476 39.99 10.53 -13.23
C ALA A 476 40.73 9.88 -14.42
N ASP A 477 40.97 10.64 -15.48
CA ASP A 477 41.67 10.15 -16.69
C ASP A 477 43.16 9.87 -16.46
N ARG A 478 43.76 10.45 -15.41
CA ARG A 478 45.20 10.31 -15.09
C ARG A 478 45.49 9.29 -14.00
N CYS A 479 44.50 8.89 -13.21
CA CYS A 479 44.65 7.92 -12.13
C CYS A 479 44.43 6.49 -12.64
N ALA A 480 45.32 5.57 -12.27
CA ALA A 480 45.21 4.16 -12.68
C ALA A 480 44.40 3.31 -11.68
N SER A 481 44.05 3.88 -10.52
CA SER A 481 43.32 3.18 -9.46
C SER A 481 42.41 4.11 -8.66
N TYR A 482 41.39 3.52 -8.05
CA TYR A 482 40.39 4.22 -7.24
C TYR A 482 40.99 4.90 -6.00
N GLU A 483 41.97 4.27 -5.35
CA GLU A 483 42.65 4.83 -4.18
C GLU A 483 43.50 6.06 -4.54
N GLU A 484 44.13 6.05 -5.72
CA GLU A 484 44.93 7.17 -6.23
C GLU A 484 44.04 8.37 -6.62
N PHE A 485 42.85 8.09 -7.18
CA PHE A 485 41.85 9.12 -7.47
C PHE A 485 41.33 9.79 -6.19
N LEU A 486 40.97 8.99 -5.16
CA LEU A 486 40.50 9.51 -3.88
C LEU A 486 41.56 10.35 -3.16
N ALA A 487 42.84 9.96 -3.25
CA ALA A 487 43.93 10.71 -2.65
C ALA A 487 44.21 12.06 -3.36
N GLY A 488 43.89 12.17 -4.65
CA GLY A 488 44.07 13.39 -5.46
C GLY A 488 42.95 14.43 -5.34
N LEU A 489 41.74 14.03 -4.94
CA LEU A 489 40.56 14.90 -4.83
C LEU A 489 40.76 16.16 -3.95
N PRO A 490 41.43 16.09 -2.77
CA PRO A 490 41.60 17.27 -1.92
C PRO A 490 42.41 18.40 -2.55
N GLY A 491 43.28 18.10 -3.53
CA GLY A 491 44.11 19.10 -4.22
C GLY A 491 43.37 19.90 -5.30
N LEU A 492 42.22 19.39 -5.78
CA LEU A 492 41.48 20.01 -6.88
C LEU A 492 40.65 21.23 -6.47
N LEU A 493 40.41 21.42 -5.17
CA LEU A 493 39.61 22.54 -4.65
C LEU A 493 40.18 23.92 -5.05
N GLY A 494 41.49 24.04 -5.30
CA GLY A 494 42.11 25.28 -5.78
C GLY A 494 42.06 25.49 -7.30
N GLU A 495 41.77 24.43 -8.07
CA GLU A 495 41.72 24.45 -9.54
C GLU A 495 40.29 24.57 -10.08
N MET A 496 39.29 24.20 -9.27
CA MET A 496 37.88 24.34 -9.61
C MET A 496 37.46 25.82 -9.57
N ASN A 497 37.04 26.35 -10.72
CA ASN A 497 36.55 27.73 -10.82
C ASN A 497 35.01 27.74 -10.92
N ALA A 498 34.34 28.07 -9.82
CA ALA A 498 32.88 28.15 -9.75
C ALA A 498 32.33 29.58 -9.95
N ASP A 499 33.16 30.58 -10.25
CA ASP A 499 32.73 31.99 -10.26
C ASP A 499 31.59 32.27 -11.27
N ALA A 500 31.65 31.65 -12.44
CA ALA A 500 30.62 31.80 -13.48
C ALA A 500 29.29 31.14 -13.05
N LEU A 501 29.37 29.96 -12.43
CA LEU A 501 28.22 29.24 -11.89
C LEU A 501 27.56 30.02 -10.75
N VAL A 502 28.37 30.53 -9.82
CA VAL A 502 27.89 31.34 -8.69
C VAL A 502 27.19 32.62 -9.18
N ARG A 503 27.73 33.29 -10.20
CA ARG A 503 27.09 34.47 -10.80
C ARG A 503 25.77 34.14 -11.49
N SER A 504 25.71 33.04 -12.22
CA SER A 504 24.48 32.59 -12.88
C SER A 504 23.39 32.28 -11.86
N LEU A 505 23.71 31.49 -10.83
CA LEU A 505 22.79 31.14 -9.75
C LEU A 505 22.34 32.38 -8.96
N ALA A 506 23.23 33.31 -8.67
CA ALA A 506 22.88 34.57 -8.02
C ALA A 506 21.93 35.42 -8.87
N LEU A 507 22.14 35.49 -10.20
CA LEU A 507 21.26 36.22 -11.11
C LEU A 507 19.88 35.55 -11.20
N ALA A 508 19.82 34.23 -11.35
CA ALA A 508 18.57 33.48 -11.40
C ALA A 508 17.77 33.63 -10.09
N THR A 509 18.44 33.53 -8.95
CA THR A 509 17.81 33.71 -7.62
C THR A 509 17.32 35.14 -7.42
N PHE A 510 18.06 36.14 -7.91
CA PHE A 510 17.65 37.55 -7.85
C PHE A 510 16.44 37.84 -8.75
N THR A 511 16.43 37.30 -9.97
CA THR A 511 15.31 37.44 -10.92
C THR A 511 14.05 36.75 -10.39
N ALA A 512 14.17 35.53 -9.86
CA ALA A 512 13.06 34.80 -9.23
C ALA A 512 12.46 35.58 -8.04
N ARG A 513 13.32 36.20 -7.23
CA ARG A 513 12.87 37.04 -6.11
C ARG A 513 12.18 38.33 -6.57
N GLY A 514 12.69 38.97 -7.62
CA GLY A 514 12.09 40.17 -8.20
C GLY A 514 10.71 39.93 -8.84
N LEU A 515 10.49 38.73 -9.38
CA LEU A 515 9.18 38.32 -9.89
C LEU A 515 8.20 37.96 -8.76
N GLY A 516 8.69 37.37 -7.67
CA GLY A 516 7.90 37.11 -6.46
C GLY A 516 7.40 38.38 -5.74
N ASP A 517 8.24 39.43 -5.66
CA ASP A 517 7.88 40.71 -5.02
C ASP A 517 6.98 41.61 -5.91
N GLY A 518 6.87 41.32 -7.21
CA GLY A 518 6.01 42.05 -8.16
C GLY A 518 4.57 41.54 -8.24
N GLY A 519 4.26 40.47 -7.51
CA GLY A 519 2.98 39.74 -7.54
C GLY A 519 2.07 39.95 -6.32
N GLU A 520 2.29 40.98 -5.50
CA GLU A 520 1.35 41.42 -4.43
C GLU A 520 0.53 42.65 -4.83
#